data_AF-A0A1G9P8A8-F1
#
_entry.id   AF-A0A1G9P8A8-F1
#
_cell.length_a   1.000
_cell.length_b   1.000
_cell.length_c   1.000
_cell.angle_alpha   90.00
_cell.angle_beta   90.00
_cell.angle_gamma   90.00
#
_symmetry.space_group_name_H-M   'P 1'
#
loop_
_entity.id
_entity.type
_entity.pdbx_description
1 polymer ?
#
loop_
_entity_poly.entity_id
_entity_poly.type
_entity_poly.pdbx_seq_one_letter_code
_entity_poly.pdbx_strand_id
1 'polypeptide(L)'
;MEVIGLTGSAGEGGKTDLGLMILENIRRKTGVLKGRVNKDSSRIVTEDPQIMRAESPGISPYLNSVAENVVLLQSSPADLKSAIDEAYRCFSDLDYLLVEGDRLILSLDPGLIIQIMEEGVENESLPEVKQNPDLIVKNYEIYRSTDLNDINIELPADEISCYRAQLISDLLGRGYGEFGRKLNREGIQVRRCQLGLFK
;
A
#
# COMPACT_ATOMS: atom_id res chain seq x y z
N MET A 1 -9.84 -9.58 5.95
CA MET A 1 -8.65 -9.06 5.26
C MET A 1 -8.98 -7.71 4.67
N GLU A 2 -8.27 -6.67 5.09
CA GLU A 2 -8.37 -5.32 4.54
C GLU A 2 -7.26 -5.08 3.50
N VAL A 3 -7.59 -4.42 2.40
CA VAL A 3 -6.65 -4.18 1.29
C VAL A 3 -6.06 -2.78 1.39
N ILE A 4 -4.73 -2.69 1.31
CA ILE A 4 -3.96 -1.45 1.32
C ILE A 4 -3.19 -1.33 0.00
N GLY A 5 -3.48 -0.31 -0.78
CA GLY A 5 -2.83 -0.08 -2.07
C GLY A 5 -1.63 0.86 -1.97
N LEU A 6 -0.49 0.45 -2.54
CA LEU A 6 0.69 1.29 -2.73
C LEU A 6 0.83 1.69 -4.21
N THR A 7 0.64 2.97 -4.48
CA THR A 7 0.76 3.59 -5.82
C THR A 7 1.83 4.67 -5.81
N GLY A 8 2.31 5.11 -6.97
CA GLY A 8 3.24 6.23 -7.03
C GLY A 8 3.59 6.65 -8.44
N SER A 9 4.24 7.82 -8.57
CA SER A 9 4.75 8.32 -9.84
C SER A 9 5.70 7.31 -10.49
N ALA A 10 5.82 7.38 -11.83
CA ALA A 10 6.66 6.49 -12.63
C ALA A 10 8.16 6.71 -12.38
N GLY A 11 8.63 6.32 -11.19
CA GLY A 11 10.02 6.16 -10.79
C GLY A 11 10.12 4.84 -10.03
N GLU A 12 11.17 4.06 -10.29
CA GLU A 12 11.32 2.68 -9.78
C GLU A 12 11.61 2.59 -8.27
N GLY A 13 11.45 3.68 -7.52
CA GLY A 13 11.87 3.79 -6.13
C GLY A 13 10.73 3.98 -5.13
N GLY A 14 10.85 3.41 -3.92
CA GLY A 14 10.04 3.79 -2.76
C GLY A 14 8.83 2.93 -2.47
N LYS A 15 8.11 2.37 -3.46
CA LYS A 15 6.91 1.52 -3.20
C LYS A 15 7.27 0.26 -2.41
N THR A 16 8.26 -0.47 -2.91
CA THR A 16 8.76 -1.67 -2.24
C THR A 16 9.32 -1.31 -0.86
N ASP A 17 10.11 -0.24 -0.76
CA ASP A 17 10.72 0.19 0.49
C ASP A 17 9.67 0.59 1.55
N LEU A 18 8.69 1.40 1.17
CA LEU A 18 7.56 1.75 2.04
C LEU A 18 6.76 0.52 2.46
N GLY A 19 6.55 -0.41 1.52
CA GLY A 19 5.88 -1.67 1.82
C GLY A 19 6.61 -2.50 2.87
N LEU A 20 7.94 -2.58 2.79
CA LEU A 20 8.77 -3.24 3.82
C LEU A 20 8.66 -2.52 5.16
N MET A 21 8.74 -1.18 5.18
CA MET A 21 8.61 -0.40 6.41
C MET A 21 7.24 -0.60 7.07
N ILE A 22 6.16 -0.73 6.28
CA ILE A 22 4.82 -1.06 6.78
C ILE A 22 4.80 -2.46 7.39
N LEU A 23 5.36 -3.45 6.67
CA LEU A 23 5.40 -4.85 7.14
C LEU A 23 6.17 -4.99 8.47
N GLU A 24 7.25 -4.25 8.64
CA GLU A 24 8.04 -4.27 9.88
C GLU A 24 7.32 -3.62 11.07
N ASN A 25 6.44 -2.64 10.82
CA ASN A 25 5.70 -1.92 11.86
C ASN A 25 4.38 -2.59 12.24
N ILE A 26 3.72 -3.22 11.29
CA ILE A 26 2.40 -3.80 11.50
C ILE A 26 2.48 -5.09 12.35
N ARG A 27 1.64 -5.19 13.39
CA ARG A 27 1.63 -6.35 14.30
C ARG A 27 0.56 -7.39 13.95
N ARG A 28 0.15 -7.43 12.68
CA ARG A 28 -1.01 -8.18 12.20
C ARG A 28 -0.60 -9.05 11.01
N LYS A 29 -1.30 -10.16 10.81
CA LYS A 29 -0.98 -11.09 9.73
C LYS A 29 -1.19 -10.40 8.39
N THR A 30 -0.09 -10.20 7.66
CA THR A 30 -0.10 -9.38 6.45
C THR A 30 0.52 -10.14 5.29
N GLY A 31 -0.21 -10.18 4.18
CA GLY A 31 0.27 -10.72 2.90
C GLY A 31 0.65 -9.62 1.94
N VAL A 32 1.40 -9.97 0.90
CA VAL A 32 1.79 -9.06 -0.17
C VAL A 32 1.34 -9.60 -1.52
N LEU A 33 0.60 -8.79 -2.27
CA LEU A 33 0.31 -9.02 -3.68
C LEU A 33 1.07 -7.97 -4.50
N LYS A 34 2.17 -8.37 -5.13
CA LYS A 34 2.88 -7.53 -6.10
C LYS A 34 2.42 -7.91 -7.49
N GLY A 35 2.06 -6.94 -8.33
CA GLY A 35 1.72 -7.32 -9.68
C GLY A 35 1.74 -6.25 -10.75
N ARG A 36 1.63 -6.77 -11.97
CA ARG A 36 1.86 -6.06 -13.22
C ARG A 36 0.77 -6.42 -14.22
N VAL A 37 0.07 -5.41 -14.73
CA VAL A 37 -1.02 -5.60 -15.69
C VAL A 37 -0.65 -4.94 -17.00
N ASN A 38 -0.32 -5.73 -18.03
CA ASN A 38 0.03 -5.23 -19.36
C ASN A 38 -0.66 -6.05 -20.45
N LYS A 39 -0.97 -5.42 -21.59
CA LYS A 39 -1.73 -6.07 -22.68
C LYS A 39 -1.08 -7.38 -23.16
N ASP A 40 0.25 -7.43 -23.21
CA ASP A 40 1.01 -8.56 -23.75
C ASP A 40 1.56 -9.51 -22.67
N SER A 41 1.17 -9.34 -21.41
CA SER A 41 1.64 -10.22 -20.33
C SER A 41 0.97 -11.58 -20.38
N SER A 42 1.77 -12.64 -20.27
CA SER A 42 1.27 -13.96 -19.91
C SER A 42 0.65 -13.93 -18.51
N ARG A 43 -0.35 -14.78 -18.29
CA ARG A 43 -0.99 -14.95 -16.99
C ARG A 43 -0.08 -15.76 -16.07
N ILE A 44 0.43 -15.13 -15.02
CA ILE A 44 1.23 -15.75 -13.97
C ILE A 44 0.61 -15.37 -12.63
N VAL A 45 0.20 -16.36 -11.86
CA VAL A 45 -0.16 -16.21 -10.44
C VAL A 45 0.60 -17.30 -9.70
N THR A 46 1.51 -16.91 -8.82
CA THR A 46 2.40 -17.90 -8.19
C THR A 46 2.87 -17.48 -6.81
N GLU A 47 3.12 -18.48 -5.97
CA GLU A 47 3.81 -18.41 -4.68
C GLU A 47 5.25 -18.95 -4.77
N ASP A 48 5.70 -19.42 -5.95
CA ASP A 48 7.03 -20.01 -6.15
C ASP A 48 8.13 -18.93 -6.19
N PRO A 49 9.05 -18.88 -5.20
CA PRO A 49 10.08 -17.85 -5.14
C PRO A 49 11.08 -17.87 -6.30
N GLN A 50 11.28 -19.01 -6.97
CA GLN A 50 12.18 -19.09 -8.13
C GLN A 50 11.54 -18.42 -9.34
N ILE A 51 10.27 -18.72 -9.62
CA ILE A 51 9.50 -18.10 -10.70
C ILE A 51 9.39 -16.60 -10.43
N MET A 52 9.04 -16.22 -9.20
CA MET A 52 8.91 -14.81 -8.83
C MET A 52 10.18 -13.99 -9.08
N ARG A 53 11.34 -14.49 -8.66
CA ARG A 53 12.62 -13.78 -8.84
C ARG A 53 13.00 -13.65 -10.32
N ALA A 54 12.67 -14.66 -11.14
CA ALA A 54 12.92 -14.62 -12.58
C ALA A 54 12.01 -13.60 -13.28
N GLU A 55 10.72 -13.59 -12.93
CA GLU A 55 9.70 -12.77 -13.61
C GLU A 55 9.61 -11.33 -13.08
N SER A 56 10.00 -11.11 -11.83
CA SER A 56 9.98 -9.80 -11.17
C SER A 56 11.08 -9.68 -10.11
N PRO A 57 12.33 -9.35 -10.48
CA PRO A 57 13.44 -9.24 -9.52
C PRO A 57 13.14 -8.34 -8.31
N GLY A 58 12.37 -7.26 -8.53
CA GLY A 58 11.93 -6.31 -7.49
C GLY A 58 10.92 -6.87 -6.47
N ILE A 59 10.49 -8.13 -6.57
CA ILE A 59 9.71 -8.81 -5.52
C ILE A 59 10.60 -9.42 -4.42
N SER A 60 11.89 -9.60 -4.71
CA SER A 60 12.86 -10.25 -3.80
C SER A 60 12.88 -9.65 -2.40
N PRO A 61 12.74 -8.32 -2.20
CA PRO A 61 12.70 -7.77 -0.86
C PRO A 61 11.51 -8.29 -0.04
N TYR A 62 10.31 -8.42 -0.62
CA TYR A 62 9.16 -9.00 0.08
C TYR A 62 9.35 -10.48 0.41
N LEU A 63 10.00 -11.24 -0.46
CA LEU A 63 10.31 -12.65 -0.20
C LEU A 63 11.25 -12.87 1.00
N ASN A 64 12.00 -11.84 1.37
CA ASN A 64 12.91 -11.85 2.51
C ASN A 64 12.34 -11.08 3.73
N SER A 65 11.06 -10.67 3.66
CA SER A 65 10.41 -9.87 4.70
C SER A 65 9.64 -10.72 5.70
N VAL A 66 8.94 -10.07 6.64
CA VAL A 66 8.07 -10.69 7.64
C VAL A 66 6.65 -10.99 7.12
N ALA A 67 6.37 -10.77 5.83
CA ALA A 67 5.07 -11.09 5.24
C ALA A 67 4.74 -12.58 5.37
N GLU A 68 3.48 -12.91 5.69
CA GLU A 68 3.00 -14.29 5.84
C GLU A 68 3.03 -15.04 4.50
N ASN A 69 2.54 -14.38 3.45
CA ASN A 69 2.51 -14.87 2.08
C ASN A 69 2.86 -13.74 1.12
N VAL A 70 3.57 -14.08 0.05
CA VAL A 70 3.88 -13.17 -1.06
C VAL A 70 3.41 -13.84 -2.34
N VAL A 71 2.61 -13.13 -3.13
CA VAL A 71 2.11 -13.59 -4.43
C VAL A 71 2.53 -12.62 -5.51
N LEU A 72 3.08 -13.17 -6.60
CA LEU A 72 3.26 -12.44 -7.84
C LEU A 72 2.04 -12.64 -8.74
N LEU A 73 1.46 -11.53 -9.21
CA LEU A 73 0.42 -11.53 -10.23
C LEU A 73 0.91 -10.77 -11.47
N GLN A 74 1.01 -11.46 -12.59
CA GLN A 74 1.15 -10.85 -13.91
C GLN A 74 -0.02 -11.27 -14.77
N SER A 75 -0.63 -10.32 -15.47
CA SER A 75 -1.83 -10.60 -16.26
C SER A 75 -2.04 -9.58 -17.38
N SER A 76 -2.73 -10.02 -18.42
CA SER A 76 -3.42 -9.13 -19.34
C SER A 76 -4.62 -8.48 -18.65
N PRO A 77 -5.13 -7.31 -19.14
CA PRO A 77 -6.39 -6.75 -18.64
C PRO A 77 -7.59 -7.70 -18.82
N ALA A 78 -7.58 -8.55 -19.86
CA ALA A 78 -8.67 -9.49 -20.14
C ALA A 78 -8.73 -10.61 -19.08
N ASP A 79 -7.57 -11.04 -18.58
CA ASP A 79 -7.46 -12.12 -17.59
C ASP A 79 -7.41 -11.61 -16.15
N LEU A 80 -7.38 -10.29 -15.93
CA LEU A 80 -7.08 -9.67 -14.65
C LEU A 80 -8.03 -10.14 -13.54
N LYS A 81 -9.33 -10.20 -13.82
CA LYS A 81 -10.33 -10.62 -12.84
C LYS A 81 -10.07 -12.06 -12.36
N SER A 82 -9.84 -12.99 -13.29
CA SER A 82 -9.60 -14.39 -12.94
C SER A 82 -8.23 -14.58 -12.27
N ALA A 83 -7.24 -13.75 -12.61
CA ALA A 83 -5.94 -13.75 -11.94
C ALA A 83 -6.04 -13.24 -10.50
N ILE A 84 -6.83 -12.19 -10.24
CA ILE A 84 -7.12 -11.69 -8.89
C ILE A 84 -7.84 -12.76 -8.07
N ASP A 85 -8.88 -13.38 -8.62
CA ASP A 85 -9.64 -14.43 -7.93
C ASP A 85 -8.75 -15.62 -7.54
N GLU A 86 -7.74 -15.94 -8.35
CA GLU A 86 -6.74 -16.97 -8.03
C GLU A 86 -5.79 -16.51 -6.93
N ALA A 87 -5.23 -15.30 -7.03
CA ALA A 87 -4.31 -14.75 -6.04
C ALA A 87 -4.96 -14.65 -4.64
N TYR A 88 -6.25 -14.29 -4.57
CA TYR A 88 -6.97 -14.17 -3.29
C TYR A 88 -7.08 -15.49 -2.53
N ARG A 89 -7.01 -16.63 -3.22
CA ARG A 89 -7.05 -17.95 -2.56
C ARG A 89 -5.77 -18.25 -1.78
N CYS A 90 -4.67 -17.58 -2.10
CA CYS A 90 -3.39 -17.69 -1.37
C CYS A 90 -3.41 -16.90 -0.05
N PHE A 91 -4.41 -16.05 0.20
CA PHE A 91 -4.43 -15.11 1.32
C PHE A 91 -5.52 -15.44 2.36
N SER A 92 -5.66 -16.72 2.71
CA SER A 92 -6.59 -17.14 3.77
C SER A 92 -6.06 -16.78 5.16
N ASP A 93 -6.95 -16.33 6.06
CA ASP A 93 -6.61 -16.02 7.47
C ASP A 93 -5.63 -14.84 7.68
N LEU A 94 -5.68 -13.85 6.79
CA LEU A 94 -4.91 -12.61 6.92
C LEU A 94 -5.76 -11.43 7.38
N ASP A 95 -5.16 -10.58 8.20
CA ASP A 95 -5.73 -9.31 8.63
C ASP A 95 -5.63 -8.27 7.50
N TYR A 96 -4.48 -8.20 6.83
CA TYR A 96 -4.17 -7.22 5.80
C TYR A 96 -3.58 -7.84 4.53
N LEU A 97 -3.85 -7.19 3.40
CA LEU A 97 -3.20 -7.44 2.12
C LEU A 97 -2.59 -6.13 1.60
N LEU A 98 -1.27 -6.10 1.53
CA LEU A 98 -0.53 -5.01 0.89
C LEU A 98 -0.45 -5.27 -0.62
N VAL A 99 -0.95 -4.34 -1.42
CA VAL A 99 -0.99 -4.46 -2.88
C VAL A 99 -0.06 -3.43 -3.50
N GLU A 100 0.89 -3.89 -4.31
CA GLU A 100 1.73 -3.02 -5.12
C GLU A 100 1.44 -3.25 -6.61
N GLY A 101 0.98 -2.19 -7.29
CA GLY A 101 0.71 -2.20 -8.73
C GLY A 101 -0.48 -1.32 -9.10
N ASP A 102 -0.22 -0.18 -9.75
CA ASP A 102 -1.22 0.88 -9.97
C ASP A 102 -2.51 0.37 -10.64
N ARG A 103 -2.37 -0.49 -11.66
CA ARG A 103 -3.52 -1.10 -12.36
C ARG A 103 -4.25 -2.16 -11.55
N LEU A 104 -3.57 -2.84 -10.63
CA LEU A 104 -4.22 -3.76 -9.69
C LEU A 104 -5.06 -3.00 -8.68
N ILE A 105 -4.52 -1.92 -8.12
CA ILE A 105 -5.20 -1.05 -7.17
C ILE A 105 -6.51 -0.53 -7.76
N LEU A 106 -6.51 -0.11 -9.03
CA LEU A 106 -7.74 0.30 -9.73
C LEU A 106 -8.83 -0.79 -9.77
N SER A 107 -8.45 -2.06 -9.76
CA SER A 107 -9.37 -3.18 -9.90
C SER A 107 -9.84 -3.77 -8.56
N LEU A 108 -9.13 -3.46 -7.47
CA LEU A 108 -9.36 -4.05 -6.15
C LEU A 108 -10.13 -3.16 -5.18
N ASP A 109 -10.29 -1.87 -5.50
CA ASP A 109 -10.93 -0.87 -4.63
C ASP A 109 -10.45 -0.91 -3.16
N PRO A 110 -9.16 -0.63 -2.89
CA PRO A 110 -8.59 -0.75 -1.54
C PRO A 110 -9.26 0.19 -0.54
N GLY A 111 -9.34 -0.24 0.73
CA GLY A 111 -9.87 0.59 1.80
C GLY A 111 -8.95 1.74 2.23
N LEU A 112 -7.66 1.63 1.89
CA LEU A 112 -6.64 2.68 2.02
C LEU A 112 -5.72 2.70 0.80
N ILE A 113 -5.50 3.88 0.23
CA ILE A 113 -4.54 4.11 -0.85
C ILE A 113 -3.43 5.05 -0.37
N ILE A 114 -2.19 4.57 -0.44
CA ILE A 114 -0.99 5.35 -0.12
C ILE A 114 -0.26 5.65 -1.42
N GLN A 115 -0.13 6.94 -1.75
CA GLN A 115 0.58 7.40 -2.93
C GLN A 115 1.97 7.92 -2.57
N ILE A 116 2.96 7.43 -3.29
CA ILE A 116 4.33 7.94 -3.24
C ILE A 116 4.52 8.98 -4.33
N MET A 117 4.99 10.16 -3.95
CA MET A 117 5.23 11.28 -4.86
C MET A 117 6.70 11.66 -4.87
N GLU A 118 7.26 11.83 -6.07
CA GLU A 118 8.53 12.52 -6.26
C GLU A 118 8.33 14.05 -6.19
N GLU A 119 9.31 14.74 -5.62
CA GLU A 119 9.28 16.20 -5.50
C GLU A 119 9.60 16.83 -6.87
N GLY A 120 8.77 17.77 -7.31
CA GLY A 120 8.99 18.48 -8.59
C GLY A 120 8.61 17.71 -9.86
N VAL A 121 8.07 16.49 -9.74
CA VAL A 121 7.48 15.76 -10.88
C VAL A 121 5.99 16.09 -10.95
N GLU A 122 5.58 16.91 -11.91
CA GLU A 122 4.17 16.96 -12.31
C GLU A 122 3.77 15.58 -12.82
N ASN A 123 2.68 15.02 -12.30
CA ASN A 123 2.17 13.69 -12.63
C ASN A 123 1.71 13.61 -14.10
N GLU A 124 2.63 13.59 -15.07
CA GLU A 124 2.30 13.34 -16.48
C GLU A 124 2.02 11.84 -16.75
N SER A 125 2.45 10.94 -15.86
CA SER A 125 2.46 9.49 -16.11
C SER A 125 1.21 8.72 -15.68
N LEU A 126 0.18 9.36 -15.12
CA LEU A 126 -1.10 8.69 -14.84
C LEU A 126 -2.31 9.55 -15.27
N PRO A 127 -2.56 9.75 -16.59
CA PRO A 127 -3.76 10.42 -17.06
C PRO A 127 -5.08 9.71 -16.67
N GLU A 128 -5.02 8.48 -16.16
CA GLU A 128 -6.21 7.67 -15.79
C GLU A 128 -6.40 7.46 -14.29
N VAL A 129 -5.43 7.82 -13.43
CA VAL A 129 -5.50 7.58 -11.98
C VAL A 129 -5.55 8.91 -11.24
N LYS A 130 -6.67 9.63 -11.39
CA LYS A 130 -7.16 10.52 -10.34
C LYS A 130 -7.74 9.66 -9.20
N GLN A 131 -6.92 8.80 -8.60
CA GLN A 131 -7.29 8.28 -7.30
C GLN A 131 -7.07 9.43 -6.32
N ASN A 132 -8.05 9.68 -5.46
CA ASN A 132 -7.86 10.55 -4.30
C ASN A 132 -7.11 9.69 -3.28
N PRO A 133 -5.78 9.78 -3.16
CA PRO A 133 -5.08 8.98 -2.17
C PRO A 133 -5.57 9.35 -0.77
N ASP A 134 -5.58 8.39 0.14
CA ASP A 134 -5.84 8.67 1.54
C ASP A 134 -4.60 9.27 2.22
N LEU A 135 -3.42 8.83 1.76
CA LEU A 135 -2.13 9.26 2.25
C LEU A 135 -1.18 9.58 1.10
N ILE A 136 -0.41 10.65 1.26
CA ILE A 136 0.72 11.00 0.39
C ILE A 136 2.01 10.89 1.20
N VAL A 137 2.98 10.19 0.64
CA VAL A 137 4.35 10.09 1.15
C VAL A 137 5.30 10.67 0.11
N LYS A 138 6.17 11.59 0.52
CA LYS A 138 7.22 12.09 -0.40
C LYS A 138 8.35 11.05 -0.49
N ASN A 139 8.81 10.76 -1.70
CA ASN A 139 9.79 9.71 -1.95
C ASN A 139 11.11 9.92 -1.15
N TYR A 140 11.54 11.18 -1.00
CA TYR A 140 12.75 11.48 -0.23
C TYR A 140 12.64 11.15 1.27
N GLU A 141 11.43 11.14 1.85
CA GLU A 141 11.21 10.79 3.26
C GLU A 141 11.52 9.30 3.48
N ILE A 142 11.18 8.45 2.49
CA ILE A 142 11.42 7.01 2.52
C ILE A 142 12.93 6.73 2.53
N TYR A 143 13.72 7.45 1.73
CA TYR A 143 15.17 7.26 1.67
C TYR A 143 15.95 7.83 2.85
N ARG A 144 15.38 8.82 3.55
CA ARG A 144 16.02 9.46 4.69
C ARG A 144 15.69 8.79 6.01
N SER A 145 14.69 7.91 6.00
CA SER A 145 14.22 7.25 7.20
C SER A 145 14.46 5.76 7.18
N THR A 146 14.76 5.19 8.34
CA THR A 146 14.75 3.75 8.59
C THR A 146 13.49 3.31 9.33
N ASP A 147 12.66 4.25 9.78
CA ASP A 147 11.44 4.01 10.56
C ASP A 147 10.25 4.77 9.95
N LEU A 148 9.11 4.09 9.79
CA LEU A 148 7.88 4.68 9.27
C LEU A 148 7.38 5.83 10.16
N ASN A 149 7.78 5.86 11.43
CA ASN A 149 7.48 6.93 12.37
C ASN A 149 8.20 8.24 12.09
N ASP A 150 9.29 8.23 11.34
CA ASP A 150 10.00 9.47 10.98
C ASP A 150 9.54 10.00 9.61
N ILE A 151 8.76 9.23 8.85
CA ILE A 151 8.23 9.65 7.56
C ILE A 151 7.11 10.67 7.77
N ASN A 152 7.23 11.81 7.10
CA ASN A 152 6.12 12.74 7.00
C ASN A 152 5.05 12.20 6.04
N ILE A 153 3.84 12.09 6.55
CA ILE A 153 2.66 11.58 5.82
C ILE A 153 1.65 12.69 5.77
N GLU A 154 1.28 13.07 4.56
CA GLU A 154 0.31 14.10 4.24
C GLU A 154 -1.05 13.47 4.00
N LEU A 155 -2.10 14.00 4.63
CA LEU A 155 -3.48 13.65 4.34
C LEU A 155 -4.06 14.72 3.41
N PRO A 156 -4.50 14.37 2.19
CA PRO A 156 -5.03 15.36 1.25
C PRO A 156 -6.40 15.92 1.65
N ALA A 157 -7.09 15.24 2.56
CA ALA A 157 -8.44 15.59 3.00
C ALA A 157 -8.40 16.28 4.37
N ASP A 158 -9.21 17.32 4.53
CA ASP A 158 -9.40 18.02 5.81
C ASP A 158 -10.15 17.18 6.86
N GLU A 159 -10.72 16.05 6.45
CA GLU A 159 -11.40 15.10 7.33
C GLU A 159 -11.10 13.64 6.98
N ILE A 160 -11.11 12.79 8.00
CA ILE A 160 -10.89 11.36 7.88
C ILE A 160 -11.90 10.59 8.74
N SER A 161 -12.32 9.41 8.29
CA SER A 161 -13.16 8.54 9.11
C SER A 161 -12.35 7.93 10.26
N CYS A 162 -12.99 7.68 11.40
CA CYS A 162 -12.37 6.98 12.53
C CYS A 162 -11.76 5.63 12.11
N TYR A 163 -12.43 4.90 11.21
CA TYR A 163 -11.93 3.65 10.66
C TYR A 163 -10.60 3.83 9.92
N ARG A 164 -10.51 4.78 8.98
CA ARG A 164 -9.26 5.05 8.25
C ARG A 164 -8.18 5.58 9.19
N ALA A 165 -8.54 6.41 10.18
CA ALA A 165 -7.59 6.87 11.18
C ALA A 165 -7.02 5.72 12.02
N GLN A 166 -7.84 4.72 12.37
CA GLN A 166 -7.37 3.49 13.04
C GLN A 166 -6.44 2.69 12.15
N LEU A 167 -6.84 2.44 10.90
CA LEU A 167 -6.03 1.70 9.95
C LEU A 167 -4.66 2.35 9.75
N ILE A 168 -4.62 3.67 9.56
CA ILE A 168 -3.36 4.40 9.42
C ILE A 168 -2.55 4.32 10.71
N SER A 169 -3.15 4.57 11.88
CA SER A 169 -2.43 4.49 13.15
C SER A 169 -1.81 3.10 13.38
N ASP A 170 -2.55 2.04 13.05
CA ASP A 170 -2.08 0.66 13.13
C ASP A 170 -0.91 0.41 12.16
N LEU A 171 -1.00 0.91 10.92
CA LEU A 171 0.06 0.81 9.92
C LEU A 171 1.34 1.53 10.32
N LEU A 172 1.21 2.71 10.94
CA LEU A 172 2.35 3.49 11.42
C LEU A 172 2.94 2.92 12.72
N GLY A 173 2.32 1.92 13.33
CA GLY A 173 2.72 1.45 14.66
C GLY A 173 2.55 2.50 15.76
N ARG A 174 1.79 3.58 15.50
CA ARG A 174 1.54 4.66 16.46
C ARG A 174 0.30 4.36 17.29
N GLY A 175 0.34 4.74 18.57
CA GLY A 175 -0.86 4.72 19.40
C GLY A 175 -1.89 5.75 18.94
N TYR A 176 -3.18 5.43 19.04
CA TYR A 176 -4.28 6.30 18.59
C TYR A 176 -4.20 7.74 19.11
N GLY A 177 -3.80 7.94 20.37
CA GLY A 177 -3.65 9.28 20.94
C GLY A 177 -2.50 10.09 20.35
N GLU A 178 -1.39 9.44 19.95
CA GLU A 178 -0.29 10.14 19.28
C GLU A 178 -0.69 10.57 17.87
N PHE A 179 -1.30 9.65 17.13
CA PHE A 179 -1.79 9.94 15.79
C PHE A 179 -2.89 11.02 15.82
N GLY A 180 -3.79 10.97 16.80
CA GLY A 180 -4.81 11.99 17.02
C GLY A 180 -4.24 13.39 17.27
N ARG A 181 -3.17 13.50 18.07
CA ARG A 181 -2.45 14.76 18.27
C ARG A 181 -1.76 15.26 16.99
N LYS A 182 -1.32 14.38 16.10
CA LYS A 182 -0.79 14.77 14.78
C LYS A 182 -1.92 15.36 13.93
N LEU A 183 -3.02 14.64 13.78
CA LEU A 183 -4.19 15.09 13.00
C LEU A 183 -4.72 16.44 13.49
N ASN A 184 -4.85 16.63 14.81
CA ASN A 184 -5.29 17.89 15.39
C ASN A 184 -4.34 19.06 15.10
N ARG A 185 -3.01 18.82 15.08
CA ARG A 185 -2.01 19.84 14.73
C ARG A 185 -2.07 20.24 13.25
N GLU A 186 -2.39 19.27 12.40
CA GLU A 186 -2.58 19.46 10.95
C GLU A 186 -3.99 19.99 10.60
N GLY A 187 -4.87 20.19 11.60
CA GLY A 187 -6.23 20.68 11.39
C GLY A 187 -7.21 19.64 10.84
N ILE A 188 -6.82 18.37 10.78
CA ILE A 188 -7.60 17.28 10.19
C ILE A 188 -8.63 16.77 11.19
N GLN A 189 -9.90 16.74 10.79
CA GLN A 189 -11.00 16.31 11.65
C GLN A 189 -11.27 14.81 11.53
N VAL A 190 -11.20 14.08 12.66
CA VAL A 190 -11.64 12.68 12.71
C VAL A 190 -13.16 12.62 12.90
N ARG A 191 -13.86 12.12 11.88
CA ARG A 191 -15.32 11.97 11.88
C ARG A 191 -15.75 10.60 12.39
N ARG A 192 -16.96 10.55 12.97
CA ARG A 192 -17.67 9.32 13.36
C ARG A 192 -16.89 8.42 14.32
N CYS A 193 -16.05 9.02 15.17
CA CYS A 193 -15.28 8.26 16.16
C CYS A 193 -16.05 8.20 17.48
N GLN A 194 -16.47 7.00 17.85
CA GLN A 194 -17.04 6.76 19.17
C GLN A 194 -15.91 6.92 20.20
N LEU A 195 -16.21 7.55 21.35
CA LEU A 195 -15.35 7.58 22.54
C LEU A 195 -14.09 8.49 22.51
N GLY A 196 -13.85 9.27 21.45
CA GLY A 196 -12.72 10.22 21.45
C GLY A 196 -11.33 9.58 21.43
N LEU A 197 -11.20 8.41 20.78
CA LEU A 197 -9.96 7.64 20.65
C LEU A 197 -8.76 8.44 20.11
N PHE A 198 -9.01 9.46 19.28
CA PHE A 198 -8.01 10.33 18.66
C PHE A 198 -7.99 11.75 19.28
N LYS A 199 -8.44 11.91 20.52
CA LYS A 199 -8.30 13.18 21.27
C LYS A 199 -6.93 13.32 21.90
#